data_AF-A0A0D8HEK8-F1
#
_entry.id   AF-A0A0D8HEK8-F1
#
_cell.length_a   1.000
_cell.length_b   1.000
_cell.length_c   1.000
_cell.angle_alpha   90.00
_cell.angle_beta   90.00
_cell.angle_gamma   90.00
#
_symmetry.space_group_name_H-M   'P 1'
#
loop_
_entity.id
_entity.type
_entity.pdbx_description
1 polymer ?
#
loop_
_entity_poly.entity_id
_entity_poly.type
_entity_poly.pdbx_seq_one_letter_code
_entity_poly.pdbx_strand_id
1 'polypeptide(L)'
;MTREGNANTARGAGEFVTQVINNARAAGATGEITMRFDSGFFSRAVRDTASQGNVRICITTRMSKRLKQVIAAIPEETWTSIPYWLEGGADVAEVKYRAFARDRQDVRLIVGRTKPTPGSQLALFRDYDYHAFITDRQGETLFLEADHRAHAQIELVIKDLKGGSGWNHVPSRYKNANAVWLALV
;
A
#
# COMPACT_ATOMS: atom_id res chain seq x y z
N MET A 1 17.44 -2.44 11.53
CA MET A 1 17.18 -2.04 12.93
C MET A 1 15.79 -2.54 13.31
N THR A 2 15.66 -3.48 14.25
CA THR A 2 14.34 -3.94 14.73
C THR A 2 13.67 -2.83 15.58
N ARG A 3 12.35 -2.80 15.73
CA ARG A 3 11.62 -1.73 16.45
C ARG A 3 11.48 -2.02 17.95
N GLU A 4 11.40 -0.98 18.77
CA GLU A 4 10.89 -1.08 20.15
C GLU A 4 9.35 -1.09 20.12
N GLY A 5 8.76 -1.92 20.97
CA GLY A 5 7.35 -2.33 20.91
C GLY A 5 6.29 -1.25 21.19
N ASN A 6 6.66 0.03 21.29
CA ASN A 6 5.70 1.10 21.60
C ASN A 6 5.91 2.41 20.82
N ALA A 7 6.53 2.35 19.63
CA ALA A 7 6.68 3.53 18.78
C ALA A 7 5.53 3.66 17.77
N ASN A 8 4.91 4.84 17.70
CA ASN A 8 3.85 5.20 16.75
C ASN A 8 4.28 4.88 15.30
N THR A 9 3.40 4.33 14.46
CA THR A 9 3.73 3.77 13.12
C THR A 9 4.54 4.70 12.22
N ALA A 10 4.38 6.02 12.38
CA ALA A 10 5.10 7.03 11.61
C ALA A 10 6.55 7.32 12.08
N ARG A 11 6.93 6.96 13.32
CA ARG A 11 8.29 7.20 13.83
C ARG A 11 9.27 6.21 13.20
N GLY A 12 10.23 6.73 12.44
CA GLY A 12 11.23 5.93 11.73
C GLY A 12 10.79 5.38 10.37
N ALA A 13 9.59 5.74 9.88
CA ALA A 13 9.11 5.26 8.58
C ALA A 13 9.97 5.77 7.41
N GLY A 14 10.44 7.02 7.47
CA GLY A 14 11.40 7.56 6.50
C GLY A 14 12.74 6.83 6.53
N GLU A 15 13.34 6.67 7.72
CA GLU A 15 14.60 5.93 7.88
C GLU A 15 14.50 4.48 7.37
N PHE A 16 13.37 3.81 7.65
CA PHE A 16 13.08 2.49 7.11
C PHE A 16 13.05 2.49 5.58
N VAL A 17 12.36 3.45 4.96
CA VAL A 17 12.33 3.59 3.49
C VAL A 17 13.73 3.82 2.93
N THR A 18 14.51 4.73 3.51
CA THR A 18 15.92 4.96 3.10
C THR A 18 16.74 3.68 3.16
N GLN A 19 16.62 2.92 4.27
CA GLN A 19 17.33 1.66 4.42
C GLN A 19 16.93 0.63 3.36
N VAL A 20 15.63 0.49 3.09
CA VAL A 20 15.15 -0.46 2.08
C VAL A 20 15.64 -0.06 0.68
N ILE A 21 15.61 1.22 0.33
CA ILE A 21 16.13 1.73 -0.95
C ILE A 21 17.62 1.40 -1.08
N ASN A 22 18.41 1.71 -0.05
CA ASN A 22 19.85 1.44 -0.06
C ASN A 22 20.15 -0.05 -0.20
N ASN A 23 19.41 -0.91 0.50
CA ASN A 23 19.58 -2.35 0.40
C ASN A 23 19.23 -2.88 -1.00
N ALA A 24 18.13 -2.40 -1.61
CA ALA A 24 17.76 -2.79 -2.96
C ALA A 24 18.83 -2.39 -3.98
N ARG A 25 19.38 -1.18 -3.87
CA ARG A 25 20.48 -0.71 -4.72
C ARG A 25 21.76 -1.51 -4.51
N ALA A 26 22.12 -1.80 -3.25
CA ALA A 26 23.27 -2.63 -2.92
C ALA A 26 23.15 -4.06 -3.45
N ALA A 27 21.91 -4.59 -3.53
CA ALA A 27 21.60 -5.88 -4.15
C ALA A 27 21.60 -5.85 -5.70
N GLY A 28 21.94 -4.71 -6.32
CA GLY A 28 22.10 -4.59 -7.77
C GLY A 28 20.89 -4.00 -8.51
N ALA A 29 19.88 -3.47 -7.83
CA ALA A 29 18.77 -2.81 -8.51
C ALA A 29 19.24 -1.52 -9.22
N THR A 30 19.24 -1.49 -10.54
CA THR A 30 19.68 -0.34 -11.35
C THR A 30 18.53 0.40 -12.03
N GLY A 31 17.38 -0.24 -12.21
CA GLY A 31 16.19 0.36 -12.83
C GLY A 31 15.38 1.29 -11.92
N GLU A 32 14.20 1.70 -12.41
CA GLU A 32 13.18 2.35 -11.57
C GLU A 32 12.72 1.38 -10.47
N ILE A 33 12.73 1.84 -9.23
CA ILE A 33 12.22 1.07 -8.10
C ILE A 33 10.81 1.58 -7.81
N THR A 34 9.87 0.66 -7.62
CA THR A 34 8.54 0.94 -7.09
C THR A 34 8.39 0.28 -5.73
N MET A 35 7.95 1.05 -4.73
CA MET A 35 7.60 0.55 -3.40
C MET A 35 6.09 0.61 -3.21
N ARG A 36 5.51 -0.53 -2.82
CA ARG A 36 4.09 -0.66 -2.50
C ARG A 36 3.94 -0.77 -0.99
N PHE A 37 3.00 -0.03 -0.42
CA PHE A 37 2.80 0.03 1.02
C PHE A 37 1.32 -0.08 1.39
N ASP A 38 1.07 -0.66 2.57
CA ASP A 38 -0.24 -0.61 3.22
C ASP A 38 -0.50 0.77 3.86
N SER A 39 -1.72 0.94 4.39
CA SER A 39 -2.20 2.21 4.94
C SER A 39 -1.50 2.69 6.22
N GLY A 40 -0.74 1.82 6.89
CA GLY A 40 0.14 2.15 8.00
C GLY A 40 1.28 3.09 7.62
N PHE A 41 1.69 3.08 6.35
CA PHE A 41 2.76 3.93 5.82
C PHE A 41 2.23 5.19 5.12
N PHE A 42 0.92 5.45 5.15
CA PHE A 42 0.31 6.67 4.59
C PHE A 42 0.77 7.91 5.36
N SER A 43 1.92 8.46 4.96
CA SER A 43 2.58 9.59 5.62
C SER A 43 3.43 10.39 4.63
N ARG A 44 3.54 11.70 4.92
CA ARG A 44 4.41 12.62 4.19
C ARG A 44 5.87 12.15 4.20
N ALA A 45 6.35 11.65 5.35
CA ALA A 45 7.73 11.19 5.50
C ALA A 45 8.07 10.06 4.53
N VAL A 46 7.19 9.07 4.36
CA VAL A 46 7.39 7.95 3.42
C VAL A 46 7.44 8.46 1.98
N ARG A 47 6.45 9.27 1.57
CA ARG A 47 6.43 9.82 0.21
C ARG A 47 7.67 10.66 -0.09
N ASP A 48 7.98 11.62 0.78
CA ASP A 48 9.07 12.57 0.55
C ASP A 48 10.42 11.84 0.53
N THR A 49 10.62 10.84 1.38
CA THR A 49 11.83 10.01 1.38
C THR A 49 11.95 9.17 0.11
N ALA A 50 10.87 8.51 -0.33
CA ALA A 50 10.87 7.74 -1.58
C ALA A 50 11.16 8.65 -2.79
N SER A 51 10.56 9.84 -2.80
CA SER A 51 10.82 10.84 -3.84
C SER A 51 12.29 11.28 -3.87
N GLN A 52 12.90 11.54 -2.70
CA GLN A 52 14.33 11.87 -2.58
C GLN A 52 15.23 10.72 -3.09
N GLY A 53 14.81 9.46 -2.89
CA GLY A 53 15.50 8.28 -3.39
C GLY A 53 15.22 7.95 -4.87
N ASN A 54 14.48 8.79 -5.59
CA ASN A 54 13.99 8.53 -6.95
C ASN A 54 13.29 7.17 -7.08
N VAL A 55 12.39 6.90 -6.13
CA VAL A 55 11.60 5.67 -6.03
C VAL A 55 10.12 6.02 -6.11
N ARG A 56 9.40 5.29 -6.96
CA ARG A 56 7.95 5.42 -7.11
C ARG A 56 7.20 4.73 -5.98
N ILE A 57 6.01 5.21 -5.68
CA ILE A 57 5.19 4.69 -4.59
C ILE A 57 3.79 4.29 -5.06
N CYS A 58 3.25 3.26 -4.43
CA CYS A 58 1.81 3.05 -4.29
C CYS A 58 1.51 2.88 -2.80
N ILE A 59 0.65 3.71 -2.22
CA ILE A 59 0.32 3.65 -0.79
C ILE A 59 -1.18 3.55 -0.60
N THR A 60 -1.65 2.45 -0.01
CA THR A 60 -3.05 2.30 0.37
C THR A 60 -3.48 3.44 1.29
N THR A 61 -4.65 4.01 1.04
CA THR A 61 -5.21 5.09 1.86
C THR A 61 -6.15 4.52 2.92
N ARG A 62 -6.26 5.19 4.07
CA ARG A 62 -7.32 4.89 5.04
C ARG A 62 -8.60 5.61 4.63
N MET A 63 -9.74 4.93 4.83
CA MET A 63 -11.06 5.44 4.45
C MET A 63 -11.56 6.56 5.38
N SER A 64 -10.97 7.75 5.25
CA SER A 64 -11.31 8.95 6.01
C SER A 64 -12.61 9.60 5.53
N LYS A 65 -13.24 10.45 6.34
CA LYS A 65 -14.44 11.21 5.94
C LYS A 65 -14.21 12.03 4.67
N ARG A 66 -13.04 12.68 4.56
CA ARG A 66 -12.65 13.45 3.36
C ARG A 66 -12.52 12.56 2.13
N LEU A 67 -11.89 11.40 2.27
CA LEU A 67 -11.74 10.47 1.15
C LEU A 67 -13.09 9.93 0.68
N LYS A 68 -13.99 9.60 1.61
CA LYS A 68 -15.36 9.17 1.27
C LYS A 68 -16.12 10.25 0.48
N GLN A 69 -15.95 11.53 0.83
CA GLN A 69 -16.54 12.64 0.08
C GLN A 69 -15.95 12.77 -1.33
N VAL A 70 -14.64 12.58 -1.48
CA VAL A 70 -13.99 12.55 -2.80
C VAL A 70 -14.55 11.40 -3.64
N ILE A 71 -14.64 10.20 -3.08
CA ILE A 71 -15.17 9.00 -3.77
C ILE A 71 -16.63 9.20 -4.18
N ALA A 72 -17.46 9.75 -3.29
CA ALA A 72 -18.88 9.99 -3.57
C ALA A 72 -19.11 11.07 -4.65
N ALA A 73 -18.10 11.89 -4.94
CA ALA A 73 -18.14 12.92 -5.97
C ALA A 73 -17.56 12.45 -7.32
N ILE A 74 -17.08 11.21 -7.43
CA ILE A 74 -16.58 10.66 -8.69
C ILE A 74 -17.78 10.43 -9.62
N PRO A 75 -17.81 11.07 -10.82
CA PRO A 75 -18.89 10.85 -11.78
C PRO A 75 -18.96 9.39 -12.24
N GLU A 76 -20.17 8.89 -12.50
CA GLU A 76 -20.38 7.47 -12.83
C GLU A 76 -19.63 7.06 -14.10
N GLU A 77 -19.50 7.97 -15.07
CA GLU A 77 -18.77 7.80 -16.32
C GLU A 77 -17.24 7.72 -16.17
N THR A 78 -16.70 8.08 -15.00
CA THR A 78 -15.26 7.95 -14.72
C THR A 78 -14.89 6.51 -14.36
N TRP A 79 -15.88 5.71 -13.95
CA TRP A 79 -15.65 4.32 -13.56
C TRP A 79 -15.47 3.43 -14.79
N THR A 80 -14.38 2.67 -14.77
CA THR A 80 -14.04 1.68 -15.79
C THR A 80 -14.17 0.30 -15.19
N SER A 81 -14.89 -0.60 -15.86
CA SER A 81 -15.05 -1.97 -15.36
C SER A 81 -13.73 -2.72 -15.31
N ILE A 82 -13.54 -3.54 -14.27
CA ILE A 82 -12.36 -4.37 -14.10
C ILE A 82 -12.59 -5.72 -14.80
N PRO A 83 -11.93 -6.00 -15.95
CA PRO A 83 -12.31 -7.10 -16.84
C PRO A 83 -11.95 -8.48 -16.29
N TYR A 84 -11.04 -8.55 -15.33
CA TYR A 84 -10.64 -9.80 -14.68
C TYR A 84 -11.49 -10.12 -13.43
N TRP A 85 -12.56 -9.36 -13.21
CA TRP A 85 -13.57 -9.62 -12.18
C TRP A 85 -14.84 -10.22 -12.80
N LEU A 86 -15.79 -10.64 -11.95
CA LEU A 86 -17.14 -10.97 -12.44
C LEU A 86 -17.75 -9.75 -13.13
N GLU A 87 -18.43 -9.96 -14.25
CA GLU A 87 -19.04 -8.89 -15.06
C GLU A 87 -19.93 -8.00 -14.19
N GLY A 88 -19.68 -6.68 -14.25
CA GLY A 88 -20.40 -5.69 -13.45
C GLY A 88 -20.20 -5.82 -11.93
N GLY A 89 -19.20 -6.59 -11.48
CA GLY A 89 -18.88 -6.84 -10.08
C GLY A 89 -17.84 -5.89 -9.48
N ALA A 90 -17.01 -5.26 -10.32
CA ALA A 90 -16.00 -4.30 -9.86
C ALA A 90 -15.64 -3.28 -10.94
N ASP A 91 -15.33 -2.07 -10.48
CA ASP A 91 -14.88 -0.96 -11.32
C ASP A 91 -13.73 -0.22 -10.66
N VAL A 92 -12.95 0.49 -11.47
CA VAL A 92 -11.86 1.36 -11.04
C VAL A 92 -12.05 2.76 -11.62
N ALA A 93 -11.72 3.77 -10.82
CA ALA A 93 -11.66 5.16 -11.24
C ALA A 93 -10.36 5.80 -10.78
N GLU A 94 -9.97 6.87 -11.45
CA GLU A 94 -8.85 7.70 -11.08
C GLU A 94 -9.26 9.16 -10.97
N VAL A 95 -8.79 9.81 -9.90
CA VAL A 95 -8.95 11.25 -9.71
C VAL A 95 -7.66 11.87 -9.18
N LYS A 96 -7.53 13.19 -9.36
CA LYS A 96 -6.49 13.96 -8.68
C LYS A 96 -6.85 14.10 -7.20
N TYR A 97 -5.87 13.90 -6.33
CA TYR A 97 -6.09 13.96 -4.89
C TYR A 97 -4.95 14.65 -4.16
N ARG A 98 -5.33 15.56 -3.26
CA ARG A 98 -4.41 16.23 -2.34
C ARG A 98 -4.23 15.39 -1.08
N ALA A 99 -3.25 14.48 -1.11
CA ALA A 99 -3.03 13.45 -0.08
C ALA A 99 -2.77 14.02 1.33
N PHE A 100 -1.91 15.04 1.45
CA PHE A 100 -1.60 15.67 2.74
C PHE A 100 -1.92 17.17 2.73
N ALA A 101 -2.30 17.70 3.90
CA ALA A 101 -2.54 19.12 4.06
C ALA A 101 -1.28 19.92 3.70
N ARG A 102 -1.45 21.06 3.00
CA ARG A 102 -0.36 21.94 2.52
C ARG A 102 0.55 21.35 1.43
N ASP A 103 0.24 20.18 0.89
CA ASP A 103 0.87 19.76 -0.36
C ASP A 103 0.58 20.78 -1.47
N ARG A 104 1.56 21.00 -2.35
CA ARG A 104 1.44 21.95 -3.47
C ARG A 104 0.99 21.28 -4.77
N GLN A 105 1.05 19.96 -4.83
CA GLN A 105 0.73 19.15 -5.99
C GLN A 105 -0.22 18.03 -5.59
N ASP A 106 -1.10 17.68 -6.52
CA ASP A 106 -1.98 16.52 -6.38
C ASP A 106 -1.24 15.26 -6.82
N VAL A 107 -1.60 14.14 -6.21
CA VAL A 107 -1.18 12.80 -6.64
C VAL A 107 -2.35 12.10 -7.33
N ARG A 108 -2.05 11.00 -8.03
CA ARG A 108 -3.10 10.12 -8.56
C ARG A 108 -3.71 9.36 -7.39
N LEU A 109 -5.03 9.39 -7.27
CA LEU A 109 -5.79 8.52 -6.38
C LEU A 109 -6.54 7.53 -7.26
N ILE A 110 -6.17 6.26 -7.15
CA ILE A 110 -6.85 5.17 -7.82
C ILE A 110 -7.80 4.55 -6.79
N VAL A 111 -9.07 4.46 -7.16
CA VAL A 111 -10.16 3.95 -6.34
C VAL A 111 -10.76 2.77 -7.07
N GLY A 112 -10.77 1.60 -6.44
CA GLY A 112 -11.59 0.50 -6.92
C GLY A 112 -12.82 0.33 -6.03
N ARG A 113 -13.92 -0.08 -6.65
CA ARG A 113 -15.17 -0.42 -5.99
C ARG A 113 -15.56 -1.84 -6.36
N THR A 114 -16.10 -2.59 -5.40
CA THR A 114 -16.59 -3.97 -5.63
C THR A 114 -17.99 -4.09 -5.07
N LYS A 115 -18.90 -4.72 -5.81
CA LYS A 115 -20.22 -5.03 -5.26
C LYS A 115 -20.08 -6.02 -4.11
N PRO A 116 -20.83 -5.84 -3.01
CA PRO A 116 -20.84 -6.82 -1.94
C PRO A 116 -21.36 -8.17 -2.44
N THR A 117 -20.93 -9.25 -1.78
CA THR A 117 -21.39 -10.60 -2.14
C THR A 117 -22.92 -10.66 -2.08
N PRO A 118 -23.59 -11.14 -3.15
CA PRO A 118 -25.04 -11.30 -3.16
C PRO A 118 -25.53 -12.12 -1.96
N GLY A 119 -26.56 -11.64 -1.27
CA GLY A 119 -27.10 -12.30 -0.06
C GLY A 119 -26.34 -12.04 1.23
N SER A 120 -25.25 -11.26 1.21
CA SER A 120 -24.61 -10.79 2.45
C SER A 120 -25.45 -9.72 3.16
N GLN A 121 -25.35 -9.63 4.48
CA GLN A 121 -26.00 -8.55 5.25
C GLN A 121 -25.55 -7.15 4.80
N LEU A 122 -24.32 -7.02 4.28
CA LEU A 122 -23.79 -5.77 3.77
C LEU A 122 -24.49 -5.29 2.50
N ALA A 123 -24.95 -6.21 1.65
CA ALA A 123 -25.69 -5.89 0.43
C ALA A 123 -27.05 -5.21 0.69
N LEU A 124 -27.54 -5.25 1.93
CA LEU A 124 -28.76 -4.53 2.33
C LEU A 124 -28.53 -3.04 2.63
N PHE A 125 -27.27 -2.62 2.83
CA PHE A 125 -26.95 -1.27 3.31
C PHE A 125 -25.93 -0.52 2.45
N ARG A 126 -25.27 -1.19 1.50
CA ARG A 126 -24.25 -0.59 0.63
C ARG A 126 -24.26 -1.21 -0.76
N ASP A 127 -24.11 -0.37 -1.77
CA ASP A 127 -23.98 -0.81 -3.16
C ASP A 127 -22.57 -1.29 -3.50
N TYR A 128 -21.56 -0.71 -2.83
CA TYR A 128 -20.15 -1.00 -3.08
C TYR A 128 -19.29 -0.93 -1.82
N ASP A 129 -18.26 -1.77 -1.79
CA ASP A 129 -17.07 -1.64 -0.95
C ASP A 129 -15.96 -0.96 -1.73
N TYR A 130 -15.30 0.01 -1.09
CA TYR A 130 -14.28 0.84 -1.73
C TYR A 130 -12.89 0.55 -1.17
N HIS A 131 -11.91 0.51 -2.06
CA HIS A 131 -10.49 0.50 -1.73
C HIS A 131 -9.79 1.58 -2.55
N ALA A 132 -8.79 2.24 -1.97
CA ALA A 132 -8.11 3.32 -2.67
C ALA A 132 -6.65 3.43 -2.27
N PHE A 133 -5.80 3.80 -3.22
CA PHE A 133 -4.38 4.04 -3.00
C PHE A 133 -3.91 5.27 -3.79
N ILE A 134 -2.88 5.93 -3.27
CA ILE A 134 -2.20 7.00 -3.99
C ILE A 134 -0.98 6.48 -4.73
N THR A 135 -0.66 7.06 -5.88
CA THR A 135 0.57 6.75 -6.61
C THR A 135 1.11 7.96 -7.37
N ASP A 136 2.43 7.98 -7.56
CA ASP A 136 3.15 8.91 -8.45
C ASP A 136 3.62 8.23 -9.75
N ARG A 137 3.28 6.94 -9.92
CA ARG A 137 3.61 6.18 -11.14
C ARG A 137 2.83 6.69 -12.33
N GLN A 138 3.45 6.61 -13.49
CA GLN A 138 2.78 6.77 -14.79
C GLN A 138 2.28 5.41 -15.28
N GLY A 139 1.25 5.41 -16.12
CA GLY A 139 0.67 4.19 -16.68
C GLY A 139 -0.85 4.12 -16.55
N GLU A 140 -1.43 3.10 -17.16
CA GLU A 140 -2.89 2.89 -17.20
C GLU A 140 -3.47 2.55 -15.82
N THR A 141 -4.63 3.11 -15.51
CA THR A 141 -5.30 2.94 -14.22
C THR A 141 -5.59 1.47 -13.91
N LEU A 142 -6.07 0.69 -14.89
CA LEU A 142 -6.33 -0.74 -14.73
C LEU A 142 -5.07 -1.53 -14.38
N PHE A 143 -3.96 -1.24 -15.07
CA PHE A 143 -2.68 -1.89 -14.79
C PHE A 143 -2.19 -1.55 -13.37
N LEU A 144 -2.24 -0.27 -12.99
CA LEU A 144 -1.78 0.17 -11.67
C LEU A 144 -2.64 -0.37 -10.53
N GLU A 145 -3.95 -0.49 -10.74
CA GLU A 145 -4.85 -1.13 -9.76
C GLU A 145 -4.53 -2.62 -9.61
N ALA A 146 -4.42 -3.37 -10.71
CA ALA A 146 -4.06 -4.78 -10.68
C ALA A 146 -2.69 -5.03 -10.01
N ASP A 147 -1.69 -4.21 -10.35
CA ASP A 147 -0.34 -4.31 -9.78
C ASP A 147 -0.33 -3.92 -8.29
N HIS A 148 -1.10 -2.92 -7.87
CA HIS A 148 -1.22 -2.60 -6.44
C HIS A 148 -1.94 -3.72 -5.68
N ARG A 149 -2.99 -4.30 -6.26
CA ARG A 149 -3.73 -5.44 -5.70
C ARG A 149 -2.83 -6.66 -5.49
N ALA A 150 -1.88 -6.90 -6.39
CA ALA A 150 -0.89 -7.97 -6.25
C ALA A 150 0.03 -7.81 -5.02
N HIS A 151 0.04 -6.66 -4.32
CA HIS A 151 0.74 -6.51 -3.05
C HIS A 151 0.28 -7.51 -1.98
N ALA A 152 -0.94 -8.06 -2.08
CA ALA A 152 -1.41 -9.12 -1.16
C ALA A 152 -0.48 -10.36 -1.10
N GLN A 153 0.39 -10.56 -2.09
CA GLN A 153 1.42 -11.60 -2.05
C GLN A 153 2.41 -11.42 -0.88
N ILE A 154 2.66 -10.18 -0.42
CA ILE A 154 3.54 -9.96 0.73
C ILE A 154 2.96 -10.57 2.01
N GLU A 155 1.64 -10.65 2.13
CA GLU A 155 0.99 -11.22 3.30
C GLU A 155 1.23 -12.74 3.37
N LEU A 156 1.27 -13.41 2.21
CA LEU A 156 1.65 -14.81 2.11
C LEU A 156 3.13 -15.02 2.46
N VAL A 157 4.03 -14.17 1.94
CA VAL A 157 5.46 -14.22 2.31
C VAL A 157 5.66 -13.98 3.80
N ILE A 158 4.95 -13.02 4.40
CA ILE A 158 5.00 -12.75 5.85
C ILE A 158 4.43 -13.94 6.63
N LYS A 159 3.37 -14.58 6.14
CA LYS A 159 2.78 -15.78 6.76
C LYS A 159 3.78 -16.94 6.73
N ASP A 160 4.44 -17.18 5.61
CA ASP A 160 5.45 -18.23 5.46
C ASP A 160 6.70 -17.92 6.28
N LEU A 161 7.13 -16.66 6.34
CA LEU A 161 8.21 -16.25 7.22
C LEU A 161 7.87 -16.53 8.70
N LYS A 162 6.65 -16.20 9.13
CA LYS A 162 6.16 -16.44 10.49
C LYS A 162 6.01 -17.92 10.83
N GLY A 163 5.35 -18.68 9.94
CA GLY A 163 4.95 -20.07 10.18
C GLY A 163 5.97 -21.10 9.72
N GLY A 164 6.61 -20.89 8.58
CA GLY A 164 7.58 -21.80 7.95
C GLY A 164 9.02 -21.62 8.44
N SER A 165 9.45 -20.38 8.70
CA SER A 165 10.83 -20.08 9.14
C SER A 165 10.98 -19.96 10.67
N GLY A 166 9.98 -20.39 11.46
CA GLY A 166 10.07 -20.43 12.92
C GLY A 166 10.04 -19.07 13.63
N TRP A 167 9.74 -17.98 12.92
CA TRP A 167 9.75 -16.61 13.47
C TRP A 167 8.74 -16.34 14.58
N ASN A 168 7.72 -17.20 14.72
CA ASN A 168 6.85 -17.17 15.91
C ASN A 168 7.63 -17.43 17.22
N HIS A 169 8.87 -17.95 17.13
CA HIS A 169 9.74 -18.27 18.25
C HIS A 169 11.17 -17.73 18.01
N VAL A 170 11.35 -16.42 18.22
CA VAL A 170 12.71 -15.84 18.19
C VAL A 170 13.61 -16.47 19.27
N PRO A 171 14.87 -16.82 18.94
CA PRO A 171 15.72 -17.63 19.80
C PRO A 171 16.28 -16.87 21.01
N SER A 172 16.14 -15.54 21.06
CA SER A 172 16.65 -14.71 22.13
C SER A 172 15.70 -13.58 22.52
N ARG A 173 15.77 -13.14 23.78
CA ARG A 173 15.18 -11.87 24.23
C ARG A 173 15.99 -10.65 23.77
N TYR A 174 17.24 -10.86 23.34
CA TYR A 174 18.13 -9.79 22.91
C TYR A 174 17.95 -9.49 21.43
N LYS A 175 17.52 -8.27 21.16
CA LYS A 175 17.21 -7.73 19.83
C LYS A 175 18.34 -7.87 18.81
N ASN A 176 19.58 -7.59 19.21
CA ASN A 176 20.74 -7.67 18.32
C ASN A 176 21.12 -9.12 18.02
N ALA A 177 20.95 -10.04 18.97
CA ALA A 177 21.18 -11.47 18.75
C ALA A 177 20.20 -12.02 17.72
N ASN A 178 18.92 -11.63 17.81
CA ASN A 178 17.91 -12.01 16.81
C ASN A 178 18.20 -11.41 15.42
N ALA A 179 18.78 -10.20 15.35
CA ALA A 179 19.12 -9.58 14.07
C ALA A 179 20.27 -10.32 13.35
N VAL A 180 21.27 -10.82 14.09
CA VAL A 180 22.36 -11.63 13.54
C VAL A 180 21.87 -13.01 13.14
N TRP A 181 21.09 -13.67 14.01
CA TRP A 181 20.47 -14.96 13.70
C TRP A 181 19.69 -14.88 12.38
N LEU A 182 18.96 -13.78 12.17
CA LEU A 182 18.19 -13.57 10.95
C LEU A 182 19.02 -13.50 9.67
N ALA A 183 20.26 -13.05 9.74
CA ALA A 183 21.14 -13.03 8.58
C ALA A 183 21.68 -14.42 8.21
N LEU A 184 21.48 -15.44 9.06
CA LEU A 184 22.05 -16.78 8.94
C LEU A 184 21.02 -17.86 8.56
N VAL A 185 19.72 -17.56 8.63
CA VAL A 185 18.61 -18.49 8.33
C VAL A 185 17.88 -18.15 7.04
#